data_AF-A0A2K8WS67-F1
#
_entry.id   AF-A0A2K8WS67-F1
#
_cell.length_a   1.000
_cell.length_b   1.000
_cell.length_c   1.000
_cell.angle_alpha   90.00
_cell.angle_beta   90.00
_cell.angle_gamma   90.00
#
_symmetry.space_group_name_H-M   'P 1'
#
loop_
_entity.id
_entity.type
_entity.pdbx_description
1 polymer ?
#
loop_
_entity_poly.entity_id
_entity_poly.type
_entity_poly.pdbx_seq_one_letter_code
_entity_poly.pdbx_strand_id
1 'polypeptide(L)'
;MILNNLQNVPITELSKEESLELQRLLNNHGYGLDIDGIVGSKTIGAFNDFKRVNHLAYPNILGKTTLDKLQEKPPKQQGKIHDFSNRQGVIDAIIWECNQHKLPLKSQHAYVIATTQWETDHTFKPVREAFRLSEDWRRRNLRYYPYYGRGYVQLTWKTNYDRYSKILGVNFVNNPDLVMETNVSLFILCHGFKHGTFTGRKLEDYVTNNKKDYINARRVINGTDKAREIARLASQWEQRI
;
A
#
# COMPACT_ATOMS: atom_id res chain seq x y z
N MET A 1 25.24 -19.80 -10.95
CA MET A 1 24.01 -20.21 -10.24
C MET A 1 23.55 -21.52 -10.85
N ILE A 2 23.11 -22.48 -10.04
CA ILE A 2 22.81 -23.87 -10.46
C ILE A 2 21.63 -23.87 -11.45
N LEU A 3 20.66 -22.97 -11.25
CA LEU A 3 19.51 -22.77 -12.14
C LEU A 3 19.83 -22.21 -13.54
N ASN A 4 21.05 -21.69 -13.80
CA ASN A 4 21.36 -20.97 -15.05
C ASN A 4 21.29 -21.82 -16.34
N ASN A 5 21.30 -23.15 -16.21
CA ASN A 5 21.24 -24.07 -17.34
C ASN A 5 19.82 -24.61 -17.61
N LEU A 6 18.83 -24.24 -16.79
CA LEU A 6 17.46 -24.75 -16.91
C LEU A 6 16.66 -23.96 -17.93
N GLN A 7 15.90 -24.68 -18.75
CA GLN A 7 14.95 -24.09 -19.69
C GLN A 7 13.60 -24.78 -19.58
N ASN A 8 12.58 -24.02 -19.15
CA ASN A 8 11.17 -24.41 -19.15
C ASN A 8 10.87 -25.68 -18.35
N VAL A 9 11.44 -25.79 -17.16
CA VAL A 9 11.27 -26.97 -16.29
C VAL A 9 10.10 -26.74 -15.31
N PRO A 10 9.20 -27.71 -15.13
CA PRO A 10 8.22 -27.68 -14.04
C PRO A 10 8.93 -27.61 -12.68
N ILE A 11 8.54 -26.68 -11.81
CA ILE A 11 9.22 -26.51 -10.51
C ILE A 11 9.18 -27.76 -9.62
N THR A 12 8.20 -28.64 -9.83
CA THR A 12 8.06 -29.93 -9.14
C THR A 12 9.09 -30.98 -9.55
N GLU A 13 9.80 -30.75 -10.66
CA GLU A 13 10.83 -31.65 -11.20
C GLU A 13 12.25 -31.17 -10.89
N LEU A 14 12.40 -30.07 -10.16
CA LEU A 14 13.71 -29.56 -9.75
C LEU A 14 14.39 -30.54 -8.80
N SER A 15 15.71 -30.68 -8.95
CA SER A 15 16.55 -31.33 -7.95
C SER A 15 16.46 -30.62 -6.59
N LYS A 16 16.95 -31.26 -5.53
CA LYS A 16 16.97 -30.67 -4.19
C LYS A 16 17.77 -29.37 -4.17
N GLU A 17 18.93 -29.35 -4.83
CA GLU A 17 19.83 -28.20 -4.89
C GLU A 17 19.19 -27.02 -5.65
N GLU A 18 18.51 -27.29 -6.77
CA GLU A 18 17.77 -26.29 -7.54
C GLU A 18 16.56 -25.76 -6.76
N SER A 19 15.86 -26.64 -6.04
CA SER A 19 14.74 -26.28 -5.18
C SER A 19 15.18 -25.36 -4.03
N LEU A 20 16.32 -25.65 -3.40
CA LEU A 20 16.93 -24.79 -2.39
C LEU A 20 17.28 -23.40 -2.97
N GLU A 21 17.82 -23.35 -4.19
CA GLU A 21 18.12 -22.08 -4.86
C GLU A 21 16.84 -21.30 -5.20
N LEU A 22 15.81 -21.96 -5.72
CA LEU A 22 14.50 -21.35 -5.99
C LEU A 22 13.87 -20.76 -4.72
N GLN A 23 13.87 -21.51 -3.61
CA GLN A 23 13.34 -21.05 -2.33
C GLN A 23 14.10 -19.82 -1.81
N ARG A 24 15.43 -19.79 -1.93
CA ARG A 24 16.24 -18.61 -1.58
C ARG A 24 15.89 -17.40 -2.44
N LEU A 25 15.76 -17.58 -3.75
CA LEU A 25 15.40 -16.49 -4.66
C LEU A 25 14.00 -15.95 -4.34
N LEU A 26 13.02 -16.82 -4.11
CA LEU A 26 11.68 -16.38 -3.66
C LEU A 26 11.75 -15.66 -2.30
N ASN A 27 12.58 -16.12 -1.36
CA ASN A 27 12.75 -15.44 -0.08
C ASN A 27 13.39 -14.06 -0.21
N ASN A 28 14.27 -13.84 -1.20
CA ASN A 28 14.78 -12.50 -1.52
C ASN A 28 13.67 -11.54 -1.97
N HIS A 29 12.54 -12.07 -2.45
CA HIS A 29 11.32 -11.31 -2.79
C HIS A 29 10.25 -11.36 -1.69
N GLY A 30 10.57 -11.84 -0.49
CA GLY A 30 9.74 -11.71 0.71
C GLY A 30 8.77 -12.87 1.00
N TYR A 31 8.89 -14.01 0.31
CA TYR A 31 7.94 -15.12 0.45
C TYR A 31 8.09 -15.99 1.71
N GLY A 32 9.16 -15.84 2.49
CA GLY A 32 9.29 -16.43 3.84
C GLY A 32 9.20 -17.96 3.92
N LEU A 33 9.67 -18.66 2.89
CA LEU A 33 9.69 -20.12 2.79
C LEU A 33 10.78 -20.75 3.66
N ASP A 34 10.52 -21.95 4.15
CA ASP A 34 11.57 -22.84 4.66
C ASP A 34 12.51 -23.23 3.50
N ILE A 35 13.84 -23.18 3.74
CA ILE A 35 14.85 -23.51 2.73
C ILE A 35 15.28 -24.97 2.94
N ASP A 36 14.39 -25.90 2.58
CA ASP A 36 14.53 -27.34 2.82
C ASP A 36 14.74 -28.15 1.53
N GLY A 37 14.56 -27.52 0.36
CA GLY A 37 14.64 -28.16 -0.95
C GLY A 37 13.41 -28.97 -1.32
N ILE A 38 12.29 -28.81 -0.59
CA ILE A 38 11.03 -29.48 -0.86
C ILE A 38 10.07 -28.52 -1.57
N VAL A 39 9.69 -28.84 -2.81
CA VAL A 39 8.71 -28.06 -3.57
C VAL A 39 7.29 -28.47 -3.18
N GLY A 40 6.90 -28.07 -1.97
CA GLY A 40 5.55 -28.27 -1.44
C GLY A 40 4.56 -27.20 -1.89
N SER A 41 3.32 -27.29 -1.40
CA SER A 41 2.24 -26.35 -1.73
C SER A 41 2.60 -24.88 -1.44
N LYS A 42 3.39 -24.62 -0.39
CA LYS A 42 3.89 -23.27 -0.06
C LYS A 42 4.82 -22.71 -1.14
N THR A 43 5.81 -23.49 -1.58
CA THR A 43 6.76 -23.08 -2.63
C THR A 43 6.04 -22.87 -3.96
N ILE A 44 5.11 -23.77 -4.30
CA ILE A 44 4.27 -23.64 -5.51
C ILE A 44 3.42 -22.36 -5.46
N GLY A 45 2.79 -22.09 -4.31
CA GLY A 45 2.00 -20.87 -4.10
C GLY A 45 2.85 -19.60 -4.25
N ALA A 46 4.00 -19.55 -3.58
CA ALA A 46 4.93 -18.43 -3.66
C ALA A 46 5.43 -18.19 -5.09
N PHE A 47 5.80 -19.26 -5.80
CA PHE A 47 6.26 -19.16 -7.18
C PHE A 47 5.19 -18.64 -8.14
N ASN A 48 3.97 -19.16 -8.04
CA ASN A 48 2.86 -18.70 -8.89
C ASN A 48 2.46 -17.26 -8.56
N ASP A 49 2.48 -16.89 -7.29
CA ASP A 49 2.26 -15.50 -6.89
C ASP A 49 3.35 -14.57 -7.44
N PHE A 50 4.62 -14.96 -7.33
CA PHE A 50 5.75 -14.22 -7.90
C PHE A 50 5.57 -13.98 -9.40
N LYS A 51 5.19 -15.03 -10.15
CA LYS A 51 4.94 -14.90 -11.59
C LYS A 51 3.75 -14.00 -11.89
N ARG A 52 2.66 -14.13 -11.11
CA ARG A 52 1.46 -13.30 -11.26
C ARG A 52 1.77 -11.81 -11.04
N VAL A 53 2.48 -11.45 -9.97
CA VAL A 53 2.81 -10.04 -9.66
C VAL A 53 3.81 -9.44 -10.65
N ASN A 54 4.66 -10.26 -11.27
CA ASN A 54 5.60 -9.83 -12.30
C ASN A 54 5.08 -10.01 -13.73
N HIS A 55 3.80 -10.36 -13.92
CA HIS A 55 3.16 -10.55 -15.23
C HIS A 55 3.87 -11.60 -16.13
N LEU A 56 4.32 -12.70 -15.54
CA LEU A 56 5.02 -13.79 -16.21
C LEU A 56 4.07 -14.96 -16.53
N ALA A 57 4.12 -15.45 -17.77
CA ALA A 57 3.26 -16.53 -18.27
C ALA A 57 3.68 -17.93 -17.79
N TYR A 58 2.81 -18.93 -18.00
CA TYR A 58 3.00 -20.36 -17.71
C TYR A 58 3.20 -20.68 -16.21
N PRO A 59 2.11 -20.82 -15.42
CA PRO A 59 2.22 -21.15 -14.00
C PRO A 59 2.99 -22.46 -13.80
N ASN A 60 3.75 -22.56 -12.69
CA ASN A 60 4.61 -23.69 -12.34
C ASN A 60 5.81 -23.99 -13.26
N ILE A 61 6.01 -23.26 -14.36
CA ILE A 61 7.18 -23.44 -15.23
C ILE A 61 8.27 -22.43 -14.87
N LEU A 62 9.47 -22.91 -14.54
CA LEU A 62 10.67 -22.09 -14.41
C LEU A 62 11.37 -21.98 -15.77
N GLY A 63 11.04 -20.90 -16.49
CA GLY A 63 11.71 -20.52 -17.73
C GLY A 63 12.72 -19.39 -17.52
N LYS A 64 13.56 -19.15 -18.52
CA LYS A 64 14.63 -18.13 -18.49
C LYS A 64 14.13 -16.75 -18.05
N THR A 65 13.01 -16.27 -18.58
CA THR A 65 12.42 -14.97 -18.20
C THR A 65 11.98 -14.89 -16.75
N THR A 66 11.54 -16.01 -16.17
CA THR A 66 11.18 -16.09 -14.75
C THR A 66 12.43 -16.12 -13.88
N LEU A 67 13.46 -16.86 -14.30
CA LEU A 67 14.74 -16.92 -13.60
C LEU A 67 15.45 -15.56 -13.61
N ASP A 68 15.51 -14.89 -14.76
CA ASP A 68 16.07 -13.54 -14.89
C ASP A 68 15.38 -12.60 -13.89
N LYS A 69 14.04 -12.68 -13.80
CA LYS A 69 13.26 -11.85 -12.87
C LYS A 69 13.46 -12.22 -11.40
N LEU A 70 13.63 -13.50 -11.08
CA LEU A 70 13.95 -13.97 -9.72
C LEU A 70 15.34 -13.50 -9.26
N GLN A 71 16.29 -13.43 -10.18
CA GLN A 71 17.66 -12.99 -9.95
C GLN A 71 17.82 -11.47 -9.92
N GLU A 72 16.89 -10.72 -10.52
CA GLU A 72 16.80 -9.29 -10.29
C GLU A 72 16.72 -9.02 -8.79
N LYS A 73 17.49 -8.04 -8.32
CA LYS A 73 17.32 -7.53 -6.95
C LYS A 73 15.83 -7.17 -6.81
N PRO A 74 15.17 -7.52 -5.68
CA PRO A 74 13.82 -7.04 -5.43
C PRO A 74 13.79 -5.55 -5.74
N PRO A 75 12.72 -5.01 -6.35
CA PRO A 75 12.60 -3.58 -6.55
C PRO A 75 13.02 -2.94 -5.24
N LYS A 76 14.07 -2.10 -5.28
CA LYS A 76 14.74 -1.63 -4.06
C LYS A 76 13.65 -1.36 -3.04
N GLN A 77 13.68 -2.01 -1.88
CA GLN A 77 13.09 -1.38 -0.72
C GLN A 77 13.92 -0.10 -0.52
N GLN A 78 13.55 0.96 -1.23
CA GLN A 78 13.81 2.34 -0.86
C GLN A 78 12.91 2.64 0.35
N GLY A 79 12.85 1.73 1.32
CA GLY A 79 12.12 1.94 2.54
C GLY A 79 12.98 2.84 3.41
N LYS A 80 12.58 4.09 3.56
CA LYS A 80 12.98 4.85 4.73
C LYS A 80 12.30 4.17 5.92
N ILE A 81 13.06 3.78 6.94
CA ILE A 81 12.46 3.37 8.21
C ILE A 81 11.86 4.62 8.85
N HIS A 82 10.54 4.64 8.97
CA HIS A 82 9.81 5.73 9.59
C HIS A 82 9.56 5.43 11.07
N ASP A 83 9.66 6.47 11.89
CA ASP A 83 9.26 6.40 13.29
C ASP A 83 7.77 6.75 13.41
N PHE A 84 6.92 5.75 13.63
CA PHE A 84 5.49 5.96 13.86
C PHE A 84 5.12 6.03 15.35
N SER A 85 6.09 6.07 16.26
CA SER A 85 5.84 6.10 17.71
C SER A 85 5.31 7.46 18.19
N ASN A 86 5.57 8.52 17.42
CA ASN A 86 5.19 9.88 17.76
C ASN A 86 4.63 10.65 16.54
N ARG A 87 3.95 11.76 16.82
CA ARG A 87 3.28 12.57 15.80
C ARG A 87 4.25 13.14 14.76
N GLN A 88 5.44 13.58 15.18
CA GLN A 88 6.39 14.20 14.26
C GLN A 88 6.91 13.19 13.23
N GLY A 89 7.24 11.97 13.67
CA GLY A 89 7.70 10.93 12.75
C GLY A 89 6.62 10.51 11.74
N VAL A 90 5.33 10.54 12.10
CA VAL A 90 4.22 10.35 11.14
C VAL A 90 4.17 11.50 10.11
N ILE A 91 4.34 12.75 10.55
CA ILE A 91 4.38 13.92 9.66
C ILE A 91 5.56 13.81 8.67
N ASP A 92 6.74 13.47 9.16
CA ASP A 92 7.95 13.29 8.34
C ASP A 92 7.77 12.15 7.34
N ALA A 93 7.05 11.09 7.73
CA ALA A 93 6.71 9.98 6.84
C ALA A 93 5.73 10.41 5.73
N ILE A 94 4.70 11.19 6.07
CA ILE A 94 3.75 11.76 5.09
C ILE A 94 4.48 12.64 4.07
N ILE A 95 5.36 13.53 4.53
CA ILE A 95 6.15 14.40 3.65
C ILE A 95 7.03 13.55 2.73
N TRP A 96 7.71 12.55 3.28
CA TRP A 96 8.57 11.67 2.49
C TRP A 96 7.78 10.90 1.42
N GLU A 97 6.65 10.31 1.79
CA GLU A 97 5.80 9.52 0.89
C GLU A 97 5.15 10.39 -0.20
N CYS A 98 4.70 11.60 0.14
CA CYS A 98 4.22 12.57 -0.85
C CYS A 98 5.27 12.86 -1.92
N ASN A 99 6.54 13.05 -1.51
CA ASN A 99 7.64 13.26 -2.45
C ASN A 99 7.89 12.02 -3.34
N GLN A 100 7.80 10.80 -2.79
CA GLN A 100 7.89 9.57 -3.61
C GLN A 100 6.79 9.52 -4.69
N HIS A 101 5.59 10.00 -4.36
CA HIS A 101 4.48 10.13 -5.30
C HIS A 101 4.49 11.41 -6.15
N LYS A 102 5.60 12.17 -6.16
CA LYS A 102 5.73 13.41 -6.96
C LYS A 102 4.65 14.44 -6.61
N LEU A 103 4.41 14.65 -5.32
CA LEU A 103 3.64 15.75 -4.74
C LEU A 103 4.58 16.67 -3.94
N PRO A 104 5.48 17.44 -4.58
CA PRO A 104 6.60 18.08 -3.90
C PRO A 104 6.26 19.36 -3.14
N LEU A 105 5.04 19.90 -3.30
CA LEU A 105 4.72 21.23 -2.81
C LEU A 105 4.44 21.21 -1.32
N LYS A 106 4.97 22.20 -0.59
CA LYS A 106 4.66 22.43 0.82
C LYS A 106 3.15 22.48 1.09
N SER A 107 2.42 23.13 0.19
CA SER A 107 0.95 23.23 0.25
C SER A 107 0.25 21.88 0.06
N GLN A 108 0.80 21.00 -0.80
CA GLN A 108 0.29 19.64 -0.97
C GLN A 108 0.53 18.82 0.30
N HIS A 109 1.76 18.84 0.84
CA HIS A 109 2.09 18.16 2.10
C HIS A 109 1.17 18.61 3.24
N ALA A 110 0.99 19.93 3.42
CA ALA A 110 0.14 20.49 4.44
C ALA A 110 -1.31 20.00 4.36
N TYR A 111 -1.85 19.85 3.14
CA TYR A 111 -3.20 19.35 2.94
C TYR A 111 -3.34 17.85 3.28
N VAL A 112 -2.36 17.03 2.91
CA VAL A 112 -2.34 15.60 3.25
C VAL A 112 -2.22 15.39 4.77
N ILE A 113 -1.38 16.18 5.44
CA ILE A 113 -1.24 16.18 6.90
C ILE A 113 -2.55 16.62 7.57
N ALA A 114 -3.18 17.69 7.10
CA ALA A 114 -4.45 18.18 7.64
C ALA A 114 -5.58 17.15 7.51
N THR A 115 -5.63 16.46 6.37
CA THR A 115 -6.57 15.36 6.15
C THR A 115 -6.30 14.22 7.13
N THR A 116 -5.03 13.81 7.28
CA THR A 116 -4.66 12.74 8.22
C THR A 116 -5.05 13.11 9.65
N GLN A 117 -4.78 14.35 10.08
CA GLN A 117 -5.20 14.83 11.39
C GLN A 117 -6.71 14.73 11.57
N TRP A 118 -7.49 15.13 10.57
CA TRP A 118 -8.95 15.11 10.64
C TRP A 118 -9.50 13.67 10.71
N GLU A 119 -9.08 12.81 9.79
CA GLU A 119 -9.60 11.45 9.64
C GLU A 119 -9.20 10.50 10.79
N THR A 120 -8.16 10.86 11.55
CA THR A 120 -7.64 10.04 12.67
C THR A 120 -8.03 10.56 14.04
N ASP A 121 -9.01 11.45 14.14
CA ASP A 121 -9.38 12.12 15.40
C ASP A 121 -8.16 12.75 16.09
N HIS A 122 -7.32 13.43 15.30
CA HIS A 122 -6.08 14.10 15.73
C HIS A 122 -4.99 13.18 16.31
N THR A 123 -5.18 11.85 16.30
CA THR A 123 -4.22 10.91 16.89
C THR A 123 -3.00 10.68 16.02
N PHE A 124 -3.09 10.90 14.70
CA PHE A 124 -2.09 10.51 13.71
C PHE A 124 -1.79 8.99 13.73
N LYS A 125 -2.77 8.18 14.12
CA LYS A 125 -2.71 6.72 14.03
C LYS A 125 -3.76 6.23 13.03
N PRO A 126 -3.48 5.18 12.24
CA PRO A 126 -4.52 4.49 11.47
C PRO A 126 -5.70 4.12 12.38
N VAL A 127 -6.93 4.45 11.99
CA VAL A 127 -8.13 4.15 12.79
C VAL A 127 -9.14 3.33 12.00
N ARG A 128 -9.96 2.57 12.72
CA ARG A 128 -11.15 1.90 12.18
C ARG A 128 -12.34 2.83 12.30
N GLU A 129 -13.25 2.77 11.34
CA GLU A 129 -14.53 3.46 11.42
C GLU A 129 -15.26 3.07 12.71
N ALA A 130 -15.73 4.07 13.46
CA ALA A 130 -16.31 3.90 14.78
C ALA A 130 -15.42 3.06 15.73
N PHE A 131 -14.11 3.32 15.80
CA PHE A 131 -13.13 2.52 16.55
C PHE A 131 -13.46 2.25 18.03
N ARG A 132 -14.37 3.02 18.64
CA ARG A 132 -14.87 2.79 20.01
C ARG A 132 -15.94 1.69 20.11
N LEU A 133 -16.49 1.24 18.99
CA LEU A 133 -17.53 0.22 18.91
C LEU A 133 -16.94 -1.14 18.51
N SER A 134 -17.63 -2.22 18.86
CA SER A 134 -17.19 -3.59 18.58
C SER A 134 -17.27 -3.95 17.10
N GLU A 135 -16.50 -4.97 16.67
CA GLU A 135 -16.62 -5.54 15.32
C GLU A 135 -18.03 -6.06 15.04
N ASP A 136 -18.68 -6.66 16.04
CA ASP A 136 -20.06 -7.11 15.95
C ASP A 136 -21.02 -5.97 15.64
N TRP A 137 -20.81 -4.80 16.26
CA TRP A 137 -21.57 -3.61 15.94
C TRP A 137 -21.32 -3.18 14.50
N ARG A 138 -20.06 -3.13 14.04
CA ARG A 138 -19.73 -2.79 12.64
C ARG A 138 -20.37 -3.75 11.65
N ARG A 139 -20.33 -5.06 11.93
CA ARG A 139 -20.95 -6.10 11.11
C ARG A 139 -22.46 -5.90 10.94
N ARG A 140 -23.15 -5.45 12.00
CA ARG A 140 -24.60 -5.23 11.98
C ARG A 140 -25.01 -3.88 11.41
N ASN A 141 -24.17 -2.85 11.52
CA ASN A 141 -24.57 -1.46 11.26
C ASN A 141 -23.92 -0.83 10.02
N LEU A 142 -22.78 -1.33 9.55
CA LEU A 142 -22.08 -0.75 8.40
C LEU A 142 -22.43 -1.52 7.12
N ARG A 143 -23.11 -0.83 6.20
CA ARG A 143 -23.60 -1.40 4.92
C ARG A 143 -22.52 -2.07 4.05
N TYR A 144 -21.26 -1.67 4.24
CA TYR A 144 -20.12 -2.12 3.45
C TYR A 144 -19.18 -3.03 4.25
N TYR A 145 -19.61 -3.56 5.40
CA TYR A 145 -18.86 -4.60 6.10
C TYR A 145 -18.55 -5.79 5.16
N PRO A 146 -17.33 -6.36 5.19
CA PRO A 146 -16.21 -6.06 6.09
C PRO A 146 -15.32 -4.89 5.65
N TYR A 147 -15.62 -4.23 4.53
CA TYR A 147 -14.84 -3.16 3.89
C TYR A 147 -15.23 -1.75 4.36
N TYR A 148 -15.40 -1.58 5.67
CA TYR A 148 -15.58 -0.29 6.31
C TYR A 148 -14.29 0.52 6.38
N GLY A 149 -14.40 1.80 6.77
CA GLY A 149 -13.28 2.74 6.82
C GLY A 149 -12.11 2.24 7.67
N ARG A 150 -10.92 2.16 7.08
CA ARG A 150 -9.65 1.86 7.78
C ARG A 150 -8.53 2.80 7.34
N GLY A 151 -7.52 2.91 8.20
CA GLY A 151 -6.28 3.61 7.87
C GLY A 151 -6.34 5.12 8.04
N TYR A 152 -5.31 5.81 7.56
CA TYR A 152 -5.20 7.28 7.65
C TYR A 152 -6.28 8.05 6.89
N VAL A 153 -6.96 7.40 5.94
CA VAL A 153 -7.89 8.06 5.00
C VAL A 153 -9.29 7.43 5.00
N GLN A 154 -9.58 6.54 5.95
CA GLN A 154 -10.86 5.81 6.03
C GLN A 154 -11.21 5.07 4.71
N LEU A 155 -10.28 4.27 4.19
CA LEU A 155 -10.49 3.47 2.98
C LEU A 155 -11.71 2.56 3.14
N THR A 156 -12.69 2.73 2.26
CA THR A 156 -14.00 2.04 2.31
C THR A 156 -14.28 1.38 0.96
N TRP A 157 -15.20 0.40 0.93
CA TRP A 157 -15.68 -0.36 -0.23
C TRP A 157 -14.74 -1.45 -0.74
N LYS A 158 -15.29 -2.64 -1.01
CA LYS A 158 -14.56 -3.80 -1.56
C LYS A 158 -13.73 -3.45 -2.79
N THR A 159 -14.25 -2.60 -3.68
CA THR A 159 -13.59 -2.19 -4.91
C THR A 159 -12.29 -1.44 -4.66
N ASN A 160 -12.24 -0.59 -3.62
CA ASN A 160 -11.01 0.11 -3.25
C ASN A 160 -9.99 -0.83 -2.59
N TYR A 161 -10.44 -1.75 -1.72
CA TYR A 161 -9.58 -2.77 -1.13
C TYR A 161 -8.98 -3.69 -2.21
N ASP A 162 -9.78 -4.14 -3.17
CA ASP A 162 -9.33 -4.93 -4.32
C ASP A 162 -8.34 -4.16 -5.20
N ARG A 163 -8.61 -2.88 -5.47
CA ARG A 163 -7.69 -2.03 -6.24
C ARG A 163 -6.33 -1.90 -5.55
N TYR A 164 -6.30 -1.57 -4.27
CA TYR A 164 -5.04 -1.48 -3.53
C TYR A 164 -4.39 -2.85 -3.32
N SER A 165 -5.16 -3.94 -3.30
CA SER A 165 -4.61 -5.29 -3.27
C SER A 165 -3.76 -5.58 -4.52
N LYS A 166 -4.24 -5.14 -5.68
CA LYS A 166 -3.52 -5.26 -6.95
C LYS A 166 -2.29 -4.35 -7.01
N ILE A 167 -2.40 -3.12 -6.51
CA ILE A 167 -1.30 -2.14 -6.51
C ILE A 167 -0.15 -2.60 -5.61
N LEU A 168 -0.46 -3.11 -4.41
CA LEU A 168 0.54 -3.47 -3.41
C LEU A 168 0.91 -4.96 -3.41
N GLY A 169 0.20 -5.79 -4.18
CA GLY A 169 0.39 -7.24 -4.18
C GLY A 169 -0.05 -7.93 -2.89
N VAL A 170 -0.79 -7.25 -2.01
CA VAL A 170 -1.26 -7.77 -0.71
C VAL A 170 -2.75 -8.05 -0.77
N ASN A 171 -3.22 -9.20 -0.29
CA ASN A 171 -4.64 -9.55 -0.37
C ASN A 171 -5.48 -8.87 0.74
N PHE A 172 -5.81 -7.59 0.55
CA PHE A 172 -6.69 -6.83 1.46
C PHE A 172 -8.17 -7.22 1.35
N VAL A 173 -8.58 -7.89 0.27
CA VAL A 173 -9.97 -8.36 0.12
C VAL A 173 -10.30 -9.42 1.16
N ASN A 174 -9.36 -10.34 1.41
CA ASN A 174 -9.51 -11.38 2.43
C ASN A 174 -8.90 -10.97 3.78
N ASN A 175 -7.98 -10.01 3.81
CA ASN A 175 -7.32 -9.51 5.02
C ASN A 175 -7.42 -7.98 5.13
N PRO A 176 -8.64 -7.42 5.28
CA PRO A 176 -8.85 -5.97 5.21
C PRO A 176 -8.14 -5.20 6.33
N ASP A 177 -7.86 -5.85 7.46
CA ASP A 177 -7.16 -5.23 8.58
C ASP A 177 -5.69 -4.89 8.27
N LEU A 178 -5.06 -5.50 7.26
CA LEU A 178 -3.70 -5.14 6.83
C LEU A 178 -3.61 -3.70 6.31
N VAL A 179 -4.73 -3.07 5.93
CA VAL A 179 -4.77 -1.63 5.60
C VAL A 179 -4.41 -0.76 6.82
N MET A 180 -4.57 -1.27 8.05
CA MET A 180 -4.22 -0.55 9.28
C MET A 180 -2.71 -0.49 9.55
N GLU A 181 -1.91 -1.30 8.87
CA GLU A 181 -0.45 -1.21 8.98
C GLU A 181 0.02 0.17 8.53
N THR A 182 0.88 0.81 9.32
CA THR A 182 1.20 2.24 9.15
C THR A 182 1.79 2.57 7.79
N ASN A 183 2.71 1.75 7.29
CA ASN A 183 3.30 1.90 5.96
C ASN A 183 2.27 1.69 4.84
N VAL A 184 1.36 0.72 5.01
CA VAL A 184 0.30 0.46 4.03
C VAL A 184 -0.68 1.63 3.99
N SER A 185 -1.14 2.11 5.16
CA SER A 185 -1.98 3.29 5.31
C SER A 185 -1.33 4.55 4.72
N LEU A 186 -0.03 4.74 4.95
CA LEU A 186 0.75 5.87 4.45
C LEU A 186 0.80 5.89 2.92
N PHE A 187 1.14 4.75 2.31
CA PHE A 187 1.14 4.60 0.86
C PHE A 187 -0.26 4.87 0.28
N ILE A 188 -1.30 4.23 0.83
CA ILE A 188 -2.68 4.37 0.33
C ILE A 188 -3.10 5.85 0.34
N LEU A 189 -2.83 6.56 1.42
CA LEU A 189 -3.08 8.00 1.57
C LEU A 189 -2.44 8.81 0.44
N CYS A 190 -1.11 8.73 0.30
CA CYS A 190 -0.36 9.59 -0.64
C CYS A 190 -0.59 9.19 -2.10
N HIS A 191 -0.59 7.88 -2.40
CA HIS A 191 -0.94 7.36 -3.73
C HIS A 191 -2.36 7.78 -4.12
N GLY A 192 -3.30 7.71 -3.18
CA GLY A 192 -4.69 8.11 -3.39
C GLY A 192 -4.83 9.59 -3.75
N PHE A 193 -4.13 10.47 -3.02
CA PHE A 193 -4.08 11.89 -3.33
C PHE A 193 -3.47 12.19 -4.71
N LYS A 194 -2.39 11.49 -5.08
CA LYS A 194 -1.73 11.70 -6.37
C LYS A 194 -2.57 11.24 -7.55
N HIS A 195 -3.14 10.04 -7.46
CA HIS A 195 -3.79 9.40 -8.59
C HIS A 195 -5.31 9.58 -8.63
N GLY A 196 -5.90 10.14 -7.56
CA GLY A 196 -7.34 10.32 -7.43
C GLY A 196 -8.08 9.00 -7.27
N THR A 197 -7.43 8.03 -6.63
CA THR A 197 -7.88 6.63 -6.59
C THR A 197 -9.21 6.44 -5.86
N PHE A 198 -9.60 7.38 -4.99
CA PHE A 198 -10.83 7.29 -4.19
C PHE A 198 -12.07 7.81 -4.92
N THR A 199 -11.98 8.99 -5.54
CA THR A 199 -13.12 9.70 -6.12
C THR A 199 -12.95 10.07 -7.60
N GLY A 200 -11.78 9.80 -8.19
CA GLY A 200 -11.37 10.28 -9.50
C GLY A 200 -10.77 11.68 -9.51
N ARG A 201 -10.77 12.40 -8.38
CA ARG A 201 -10.19 13.75 -8.24
C ARG A 201 -8.80 13.67 -7.60
N LYS A 202 -7.85 14.42 -8.14
CA LYS A 202 -6.45 14.44 -7.68
C LYS A 202 -6.16 15.69 -6.86
N LEU A 203 -5.15 15.64 -5.99
CA LEU A 203 -4.75 16.82 -5.23
C LEU A 203 -4.32 17.98 -6.14
N GLU A 204 -3.63 17.66 -7.24
CA GLU A 204 -3.17 18.63 -8.24
C GLU A 204 -4.30 19.30 -9.03
N ASP A 205 -5.54 18.79 -8.96
CA ASP A 205 -6.69 19.50 -9.53
C ASP A 205 -7.00 20.80 -8.73
N TYR A 206 -6.52 20.88 -7.48
CA TYR A 206 -6.86 21.94 -6.52
C TYR A 206 -5.63 22.65 -5.94
N VAL A 207 -4.51 21.95 -5.77
CA VAL A 207 -3.29 22.47 -5.15
C VAL A 207 -2.10 22.26 -6.09
N THR A 208 -1.64 23.35 -6.70
CA THR A 208 -0.50 23.43 -7.62
C THR A 208 0.38 24.62 -7.24
N ASN A 209 1.43 24.90 -8.02
CA ASN A 209 2.27 26.09 -7.82
C ASN A 209 1.47 27.40 -7.91
N ASN A 210 0.41 27.45 -8.73
CA ASN A 210 -0.33 28.68 -9.02
C ASN A 210 -1.75 28.68 -8.43
N LYS A 211 -2.14 27.60 -7.73
CA LYS A 211 -3.49 27.42 -7.19
C LYS A 211 -3.43 26.75 -5.83
N LYS A 212 -4.13 27.30 -4.85
CA LYS A 212 -4.23 26.74 -3.50
C LYS A 212 -5.69 26.72 -3.04
N ASP A 213 -6.45 25.77 -3.57
CA ASP A 213 -7.87 25.58 -3.24
C ASP A 213 -8.07 24.44 -2.25
N TYR A 214 -7.71 24.67 -0.99
CA TYR A 214 -7.84 23.65 0.06
C TYR A 214 -9.30 23.27 0.36
N ILE A 215 -10.26 24.17 0.09
CA ILE A 215 -11.68 23.87 0.33
C ILE A 215 -12.13 22.79 -0.66
N ASN A 216 -11.93 22.99 -1.97
CA ASN A 216 -12.36 22.00 -2.95
C ASN A 216 -11.45 20.76 -3.01
N ALA A 217 -10.23 20.83 -2.49
CA ALA A 217 -9.37 19.66 -2.34
C ALA A 217 -10.00 18.52 -1.50
N ARG A 218 -11.06 18.80 -0.70
CA ARG A 218 -11.77 17.76 0.05
C ARG A 218 -12.37 16.69 -0.86
N ARG A 219 -12.68 17.08 -2.10
CA ARG A 219 -13.21 16.24 -3.18
C ARG A 219 -12.33 15.06 -3.54
N VAL A 220 -11.05 15.08 -3.17
CA VAL A 220 -10.12 13.96 -3.39
C VAL A 220 -10.47 12.76 -2.50
N ILE A 221 -10.98 12.99 -1.29
CA ILE A 221 -11.30 11.94 -0.30
C ILE A 221 -12.81 11.72 -0.17
N ASN A 222 -13.58 12.79 -0.04
CA ASN A 222 -15.02 12.76 0.18
C ASN A 222 -15.68 13.90 -0.61
N GLY A 223 -16.96 14.23 -0.41
CA GLY A 223 -17.60 15.41 -0.99
C GLY A 223 -17.00 16.73 -0.48
N THR A 224 -17.82 17.59 0.12
CA THR A 224 -17.37 18.87 0.72
C THR A 224 -17.64 18.94 2.21
N ASP A 225 -18.00 17.82 2.83
CA ASP A 225 -18.20 17.76 4.27
C ASP A 225 -16.90 18.13 4.99
N LYS A 226 -17.01 19.06 5.94
CA LYS A 226 -15.91 19.62 6.76
C LYS A 226 -14.76 20.25 5.97
N ALA A 227 -15.01 20.62 4.71
CA ALA A 227 -14.01 21.18 3.82
C ALA A 227 -13.36 22.47 4.37
N ARG A 228 -14.13 23.34 5.03
CA ARG A 228 -13.61 24.60 5.60
C ARG A 228 -12.70 24.35 6.80
N GLU A 229 -13.07 23.43 7.68
CA GLU A 229 -12.29 23.05 8.85
C GLU A 229 -10.95 22.41 8.45
N ILE A 230 -10.99 21.48 7.50
CA ILE A 230 -9.78 20.83 6.97
C ILE A 230 -8.91 21.85 6.22
N ALA A 231 -9.50 22.76 5.44
CA ALA A 231 -8.75 23.83 4.78
C ALA A 231 -8.05 24.75 5.79
N ARG A 232 -8.70 25.09 6.91
CA ARG A 232 -8.08 25.85 8.00
C ARG A 232 -6.90 25.10 8.61
N LEU A 233 -7.04 23.80 8.86
CA LEU A 233 -5.93 22.96 9.33
C LEU A 233 -4.78 22.92 8.34
N ALA A 234 -5.05 22.82 7.04
CA ALA A 234 -4.02 22.83 6.00
C ALA A 234 -3.23 24.14 6.00
N SER A 235 -3.90 25.30 6.07
CA SER A 235 -3.22 26.59 6.19
C SER A 235 -2.34 26.69 7.43
N GLN A 236 -2.76 26.10 8.56
CA GLN A 236 -1.95 26.06 9.79
C GLN A 236 -0.72 25.15 9.64
N TRP A 237 -0.86 23.99 9.00
CA TRP A 237 0.25 23.08 8.74
C TRP A 237 1.27 23.66 7.78
N GLU A 238 0.83 24.35 6.72
CA GLU A 238 1.71 24.99 5.74
C GLU A 238 2.64 26.03 6.38
N GLN A 239 2.22 26.66 7.49
CA GLN A 239 3.06 27.59 8.25
C GLN A 239 4.07 26.88 9.17
N ARG A 240 3.83 25.63 9.54
CA ARG A 240 4.59 24.89 10.57
C ARG A 240 5.68 23.98 10.02
N ILE A 241 5.44 23.39 8.85
CA ILE A 241 6.39 22.47 8.19
C ILE A 241 7.41 23.22 7.33
#